data_AF-A0A6J4KSV5-F1
#
_entry.id   AF-A0A6J4KSV5-F1
#
_cell.length_a   1.000
_cell.length_b   1.000
_cell.length_c   1.000
_cell.angle_alpha   90.00
_cell.angle_beta   90.00
_cell.angle_gamma   90.00
#
_symmetry.space_group_name_H-M   'P 1'
#
loop_
_entity.id
_entity.type
_entity.pdbx_description
1 polymer ?
#
loop_
_entity_poly.entity_id
_entity_poly.type
_entity_poly.pdbx_seq_one_letter_code
_entity_poly.pdbx_strand_id
1 'polypeptide(L)' 'MPGTSRTQRTTSNKQRVAAITRASLRRWPLPAVEADGDKDARGRVLVVGGARELPGAVLLAGVGALRAGAGKLQ' A
#
# COMPACT_ATOMS: atom_id res chain seq x y z
N MET A 1 37.33 0.10 -40.54
CA MET A 1 36.05 -0.47 -40.07
C MET A 1 35.62 0.24 -38.78
N PRO A 2 34.80 1.31 -38.85
CA PRO A 2 34.32 2.01 -37.66
C PRO A 2 33.05 1.37 -37.08
N GLY A 3 33.04 1.19 -35.76
CA GLY A 3 32.01 0.51 -34.98
C GLY A 3 30.63 1.17 -35.05
N THR A 4 29.62 0.31 -35.18
CA THR A 4 28.21 0.70 -35.17
C THR A 4 27.75 0.93 -33.73
N SER A 5 27.84 2.17 -33.27
CA SER A 5 27.26 2.61 -31.99
C SER A 5 25.74 2.48 -32.05
N ARG A 6 25.21 1.45 -31.39
CA ARG A 6 23.78 1.23 -31.17
C ARG A 6 23.27 2.26 -30.17
N THR A 7 22.84 3.42 -30.67
CA THR A 7 22.13 4.44 -29.90
C THR A 7 20.78 3.89 -29.44
N GLN A 8 20.77 3.23 -28.28
CA GLN A 8 19.53 2.91 -27.58
C GLN A 8 18.92 4.20 -27.06
N ARG A 9 17.87 4.64 -27.75
CA ARG A 9 16.96 5.70 -27.37
C ARG A 9 16.27 5.28 -26.06
N THR A 10 16.79 5.72 -24.93
CA THR A 10 16.18 5.55 -23.62
C THR A 10 14.92 6.40 -23.56
N THR A 11 13.77 5.84 -23.94
CA THR A 11 12.47 6.45 -23.64
C THR A 11 12.25 6.37 -22.13
N SER A 12 12.74 7.36 -21.41
CA SER A 12 12.46 7.58 -19.99
C SER A 12 10.95 7.77 -19.84
N ASN A 13 10.26 6.72 -19.44
CA ASN A 13 8.85 6.75 -19.11
C ASN A 13 8.70 7.50 -17.78
N LYS A 14 8.61 8.83 -17.83
CA LYS A 14 8.24 9.65 -16.66
C LYS A 14 6.83 9.27 -16.24
N GLN A 15 6.72 8.37 -15.29
CA GLN A 15 5.46 8.07 -14.60
C GLN A 15 4.91 9.39 -14.06
N ARG A 16 3.76 9.84 -14.60
CA ARG A 16 3.09 11.05 -14.12
C ARG A 16 2.48 10.71 -12.76
N VAL A 17 3.18 11.05 -11.69
CA VAL A 17 2.66 10.93 -10.33
C VAL A 17 1.57 11.98 -10.13
N ALA A 18 0.31 11.55 -10.10
CA ALA A 18 -0.81 12.42 -9.79
C ALA A 18 -0.89 12.64 -8.26
N ALA A 19 -1.01 13.89 -7.82
CA ALA A 19 -1.16 14.21 -6.41
C ALA A 19 -2.51 13.68 -5.88
N ILE A 20 -2.47 12.96 -4.75
CA ILE A 20 -3.69 12.52 -4.07
C ILE A 20 -4.31 13.72 -3.36
N THR A 21 -5.52 14.09 -3.78
CA THR A 21 -6.30 15.19 -3.20
C THR A 21 -7.49 14.66 -2.40
N ARG A 22 -8.08 15.49 -1.53
CA ARG A 22 -9.33 15.15 -0.83
C ARG A 22 -10.46 14.77 -1.80
N ALA A 23 -10.53 15.42 -2.96
CA ALA A 23 -11.50 15.08 -4.00
C ALA A 23 -11.26 13.70 -4.62
N SER A 24 -10.00 13.26 -4.69
CA SER A 24 -9.63 11.91 -5.14
C SER A 24 -10.05 10.87 -4.11
N LEU A 25 -9.76 11.10 -2.82
CA LEU A 25 -10.15 10.18 -1.74
C LEU A 25 -11.66 10.03 -1.59
N ARG A 26 -12.45 11.11 -1.78
CA ARG A 26 -13.92 11.01 -1.75
C ARG A 26 -14.50 10.10 -2.84
N ARG A 27 -13.75 9.87 -3.93
CA ARG A 27 -14.13 8.93 -5.01
C ARG A 27 -13.65 7.50 -4.75
N TRP A 28 -12.86 7.27 -3.71
CA TRP A 28 -12.36 5.96 -3.29
C TRP A 28 -12.87 5.64 -1.88
N PRO A 29 -14.20 5.52 -1.69
CA PRO A 29 -14.72 5.19 -0.37
C PRO A 29 -14.20 3.83 0.08
N LEU A 30 -13.97 3.68 1.39
CA LEU A 30 -13.70 2.37 1.97
C LEU A 30 -14.93 1.46 1.79
N PRO A 31 -14.73 0.13 1.73
CA PRO A 31 -15.84 -0.81 1.73
C PRO A 31 -16.78 -0.56 2.92
N ALA A 32 -18.09 -0.63 2.69
CA ALA A 32 -19.07 -0.54 3.76
C ALA A 32 -18.90 -1.72 4.73
N VAL A 33 -19.13 -1.47 6.01
CA VAL A 33 -19.17 -2.53 7.03
C VAL A 33 -20.64 -2.86 7.26
N GLU A 34 -21.06 -4.05 6.81
CA GLU A 34 -22.40 -4.56 7.07
C GLU A 34 -22.63 -4.72 8.58
N ALA A 35 -23.83 -4.38 9.06
CA ALA A 35 -24.15 -4.39 10.50
C ALA A 35 -24.04 -5.80 11.12
N ASP A 36 -24.30 -6.81 10.31
CA ASP A 36 -24.26 -8.24 10.56
C ASP A 36 -23.01 -8.92 9.96
N GLY A 37 -22.05 -8.13 9.47
CA GLY A 37 -20.82 -8.61 8.85
C GLY A 37 -19.78 -9.11 9.86
N ASP A 38 -19.34 -10.37 9.69
CA ASP A 38 -18.28 -10.95 10.52
C ASP A 38 -16.88 -10.41 10.15
N LYS A 39 -15.93 -10.49 11.08
CA LYS A 39 -14.54 -10.07 10.91
C LYS A 39 -13.85 -10.75 9.73
N ASP A 40 -14.27 -11.94 9.31
CA ASP A 40 -13.72 -12.61 8.13
C ASP A 40 -13.99 -11.85 6.82
N ALA A 41 -15.08 -11.08 6.72
CA ALA A 41 -15.38 -10.25 5.55
C ALA A 41 -14.42 -9.05 5.41
N ARG A 42 -13.78 -8.64 6.51
CA ARG A 42 -12.84 -7.50 6.56
C ARG A 42 -11.39 -7.88 6.24
N GLY A 43 -11.16 -9.10 5.74
CA GLY A 43 -9.85 -9.59 5.32
C GLY A 43 -8.86 -9.80 6.47
N ARG A 44 -7.64 -10.22 6.10
CA ARG A 44 -6.57 -10.55 7.03
C ARG A 44 -5.29 -9.84 6.62
N VAL A 45 -4.58 -9.30 7.60
CA VAL A 45 -3.29 -8.62 7.41
C VAL A 45 -2.22 -9.37 8.20
N LEU A 46 -1.10 -9.67 7.53
CA LEU A 46 0.12 -10.19 8.15
C LEU A 46 1.15 -9.08 8.18
N VAL A 47 1.69 -8.77 9.36
CA VAL A 47 2.76 -7.78 9.51
C VAL A 47 4.07 -8.51 9.79
N VAL A 48 5.01 -8.43 8.84
CA VAL A 48 6.35 -9.01 9.00
C VAL A 48 7.35 -7.89 9.18
N GLY A 49 8.10 -7.93 10.28
CA GLY A 49 9.15 -6.97 10.55
C GLY A 49 9.50 -6.91 12.02
N GLY A 50 10.09 -5.79 12.43
CA GLY A 50 10.61 -5.60 13.77
C GLY A 50 12.10 -5.93 13.77
N ALA A 51 12.89 -4.94 14.15
CA ALA A 51 14.31 -5.09 14.39
C ALA A 51 14.58 -4.82 15.87
N ARG A 52 15.73 -5.25 16.38
CA ARG A 52 16.11 -4.99 17.77
C ARG A 52 16.15 -3.49 18.07
N GLU A 53 16.51 -2.70 17.06
CA GLU A 53 16.56 -1.25 17.11
C GLU A 53 15.18 -0.59 16.99
N LEU A 54 14.19 -1.28 16.40
CA LEU A 54 12.85 -0.75 16.09
C LEU A 54 11.73 -1.76 16.39
N PRO A 55 11.60 -2.29 17.62
CA PRO A 55 10.59 -3.30 17.94
C PRO A 55 9.16 -2.75 17.83
N GLY A 56 8.96 -1.45 18.05
CA GLY A 56 7.64 -0.81 17.97
C GLY A 56 7.08 -0.65 16.55
N ALA A 57 7.90 -0.84 15.51
CA ALA A 57 7.46 -0.62 14.12
C ALA A 57 6.30 -1.55 13.74
N VAL A 58 6.39 -2.83 14.11
CA VAL A 58 5.32 -3.81 13.82
C VAL A 58 4.06 -3.57 14.64
N LEU A 59 4.21 -3.07 15.88
CA LEU A 59 3.07 -2.69 16.71
C LEU A 59 2.28 -1.56 16.05
N LEU A 60 2.97 -0.51 15.61
CA LEU A 60 2.34 0.63 14.94
C LEU A 60 1.69 0.22 13.62
N ALA A 61 2.36 -0.62 12.84
CA ALA A 61 1.80 -1.16 11.59
C ALA A 61 0.53 -2.00 11.85
N GLY A 62 0.56 -2.88 12.85
CA GLY A 62 -0.60 -3.69 13.24
C GLY A 62 -1.79 -2.85 13.72
N VAL A 63 -1.54 -1.87 14.58
CA VAL A 63 -2.58 -0.93 15.04
C VAL A 63 -3.14 -0.11 13.87
N GLY A 64 -2.28 0.33 12.96
CA GLY A 64 -2.68 1.02 11.73
C GLY A 64 -3.60 0.16 10.86
N ALA A 65 -3.26 -1.11 10.65
CA ALA A 65 -4.06 -2.05 9.88
C ALA A 65 -5.46 -2.26 10.47
N LEU A 66 -5.55 -2.45 11.79
CA LEU A 66 -6.84 -2.60 12.48
C LEU A 66 -7.69 -1.33 12.37
N ARG A 67 -7.07 -0.14 12.53
CA ARG A 67 -7.78 1.15 12.37
C ARG A 67 -8.22 1.42 10.93
N ALA A 68 -7.50 0.88 9.95
CA ALA A 68 -7.87 0.96 8.53
C ALA A 68 -9.00 -0.02 8.15
N GLY A 69 -9.41 -0.90 9.08
CA GLY A 69 -10.55 -1.80 8.90
C GLY A 69 -10.18 -3.26 8.67
N ALA A 70 -8.93 -3.69 8.93
CA ALA A 70 -8.58 -5.11 8.85
C ALA A 70 -9.40 -5.96 9.83
N GLY A 71 -9.87 -7.12 9.35
CA GLY A 71 -10.66 -8.06 10.16
C GLY A 71 -9.84 -8.85 11.16
N LYS A 72 -8.63 -9.27 10.78
CA LYS A 72 -7.69 -10.04 11.60
C LYS A 72 -6.26 -9.61 11.32
N LEU A 73 -5.43 -9.65 12.37
CA LEU A 73 -3.99 -9.38 12.31
C LEU A 73 -3.22 -10.66 12.67
N GLN A 74 -2.14 -10.95 11.94
CA GLN A 74 -1.22 -12.07 12.14
C GLN A 74 0.22 -11.58 12.24
#